data_AF-A0A6L8EIU1-F1
#
_entry.id   AF-A0A6L8EIU1-F1
#
_cell.length_a   1.000
_cell.length_b   1.000
_cell.length_c   1.000
_cell.angle_alpha   90.00
_cell.angle_beta   90.00
_cell.angle_gamma   90.00
#
_symmetry.space_group_name_H-M   'P 1'
#
loop_
_entity.id
_entity.type
_entity.pdbx_description
1 polymer ?
#
loop_
_entity_poly.entity_id
_entity_poly.type
_entity_poly.pdbx_seq_one_letter_code
_entity_poly.pdbx_strand_id
1 'polypeptide(L)' 'MTHSVVPSSIFRAYDIRGIVGRTLTADIARLIGLDIGAEAAARGEQEIVVGRDGRDSSPAFSNALITG' A
#
# COMPACT_ATOMS: atom_id res chain seq x y z
N MET A 1 -14.75 -12.11 8.83
CA MET A 1 -13.80 -11.25 8.11
C MET A 1 -12.54 -12.05 7.90
N THR A 2 -12.18 -12.37 6.65
CA THR A 2 -10.93 -13.08 6.35
C THR A 2 -9.78 -12.10 6.53
N HIS A 3 -8.96 -12.29 7.56
CA HIS A 3 -7.71 -11.54 7.69
C HIS A 3 -6.83 -11.88 6.50
N SER A 4 -6.64 -10.92 5.59
CA SER A 4 -5.64 -11.05 4.54
C SER A 4 -4.27 -11.00 5.21
N VAL A 5 -3.55 -12.11 5.18
CA VAL A 5 -2.21 -12.19 5.74
C VAL A 5 -1.29 -11.29 4.92
N VAL A 6 -0.76 -10.24 5.53
CA VAL A 6 0.28 -9.40 4.91
C VAL A 6 1.63 -10.08 5.15
N PRO A 7 2.34 -10.57 4.12
CA PRO A 7 3.59 -11.28 4.32
C PRO A 7 4.67 -10.34 4.83
N SER A 8 5.29 -10.61 5.98
CA SER A 8 6.37 -9.76 6.52
C SER A 8 7.54 -9.58 5.55
N SER A 9 7.74 -10.55 4.65
CA SER A 9 8.78 -10.51 3.61
C SER A 9 8.64 -9.37 2.60
N ILE A 10 7.49 -8.70 2.50
CA ILE A 10 7.37 -7.52 1.63
C ILE A 10 8.00 -6.28 2.24
N PHE A 11 8.14 -6.21 3.57
CA PHE A 11 8.74 -5.09 4.28
C PHE A 11 10.26 -5.25 4.27
N ARG A 12 10.94 -4.35 3.55
CA ARG A 12 12.40 -4.30 3.47
C ARG A 12 12.91 -3.13 4.31
N ALA A 13 14.23 -3.02 4.42
CA ALA A 13 14.86 -2.00 5.25
C ALA A 13 14.52 -0.55 4.81
N TYR A 14 14.20 -0.34 3.52
CA TYR A 14 14.03 0.99 2.94
C TYR A 14 12.72 1.18 2.16
N ASP A 15 11.95 0.11 1.91
CA ASP A 15 10.66 0.19 1.22
C ASP A 15 9.85 -1.11 1.33
N ILE A 16 8.67 -1.11 0.71
CA ILE A 16 7.80 -2.28 0.57
C ILE A 16 7.91 -2.80 -0.86
N ARG A 17 8.29 -4.06 -1.04
CA ARG A 17 8.42 -4.72 -2.35
C ARG A 17 7.90 -6.14 -2.34
N GLY A 18 7.14 -6.50 -3.37
CA GLY A 18 6.67 -7.87 -3.56
C GLY A 18 6.35 -8.18 -5.02
N ILE A 19 5.98 -9.43 -5.27
CA ILE A 19 5.55 -9.91 -6.58
C ILE A 19 4.04 -9.72 -6.68
N VAL A 20 3.62 -8.98 -7.72
CA VAL A 20 2.20 -8.71 -8.03
C VAL A 20 1.42 -10.02 -8.11
N GLY A 21 0.27 -10.07 -7.43
CA GLY A 21 -0.63 -11.24 -7.42
C GLY A 21 -0.12 -12.43 -6.61
N ARG A 22 1.06 -12.34 -5.98
CA ARG A 22 1.62 -13.40 -5.14
C ARG A 22 1.87 -12.95 -3.71
N THR A 23 2.78 -12.00 -3.53
CA THR A 23 3.12 -11.48 -2.19
C THR A 23 2.62 -10.06 -1.99
N LEU A 24 2.29 -9.36 -3.09
CA LEU A 24 1.76 -8.01 -3.06
C LEU A 24 0.51 -7.96 -3.96
N THR A 25 -0.62 -7.59 -3.37
CA THR A 25 -1.95 -7.54 -4.01
C THR A 25 -2.56 -6.15 -3.82
N ALA A 26 -3.62 -5.84 -4.58
CA ALA A 26 -4.35 -4.59 -4.40
C ALA A 26 -4.96 -4.47 -2.99
N ASP A 27 -5.47 -5.58 -2.43
CA ASP A 27 -5.97 -5.58 -1.04
C ASP A 27 -4.88 -5.27 -0.02
N ILE A 28 -3.67 -5.81 -0.20
CA ILE A 28 -2.52 -5.47 0.65
C ILE A 28 -2.13 -3.99 0.46
N ALA A 29 -2.13 -3.47 -0.77
CA ALA A 29 -1.86 -2.06 -1.04
C ALA A 29 -2.87 -1.14 -0.34
N ARG A 30 -4.15 -1.52 -0.32
CA ARG A 30 -5.19 -0.79 0.43
C ARG A 30 -4.96 -0.82 1.94
N LEU A 31 -4.53 -1.95 2.50
CA LEU A 31 -4.16 -2.02 3.92
C LEU A 31 -2.95 -1.13 4.24
N ILE A 32 -1.98 -1.05 3.34
CA ILE A 32 -0.83 -0.13 3.48
C ILE A 32 -1.29 1.32 3.40
N GLY A 33 -2.23 1.66 2.51
CA GLY A 33 -2.83 2.99 2.40
C GLY A 33 -3.45 3.44 3.73
N LEU A 34 -4.29 2.58 4.33
CA LEU A 34 -4.91 2.81 5.64
C LEU A 34 -3.87 3.12 6.73
N ASP A 35 -2.78 2.34 6.76
CA ASP A 35 -1.72 2.50 7.77
C ASP A 35 -0.94 3.81 7.57
N ILE A 36 -0.61 4.15 6.32
CA ILE A 36 0.02 5.42 5.96
C ILE A 36 -0.88 6.61 6.33
N GLY A 37 -2.18 6.53 6.02
CA GLY A 37 -3.16 7.56 6.34
C GLY A 37 -3.36 7.74 7.84
N ALA A 38 -3.40 6.63 8.60
CA ALA A 38 -3.48 6.67 10.06
C ALA A 38 -2.25 7.34 10.68
N GLU A 39 -1.06 7.02 10.20
CA GLU A 39 0.19 7.62 10.68
C GLU A 39 0.28 9.11 10.31
N ALA A 40 -0.12 9.48 9.09
CA ALA A 40 -0.19 10.88 8.67
C ALA A 40 -1.15 11.69 9.56
N ALA A 41 -2.36 11.16 9.81
CA ALA A 41 -3.34 11.79 10.68
C ALA A 41 -2.83 11.95 12.11
N ALA A 42 -2.13 10.94 12.66
CA ALA A 42 -1.51 11.01 13.98
C ALA A 42 -0.43 12.11 14.08
N ARG A 43 0.21 12.45 12.95
CA ARG A 43 1.19 13.54 12.83
C ARG A 43 0.55 14.90 12.54
N GLY A 44 -0.77 14.97 12.36
CA GLY A 44 -1.50 16.18 11.99
C GLY A 44 -1.43 16.53 10.51
N GLU A 45 -0.94 15.63 9.66
CA GLU A 45 -0.91 15.80 8.22
C GLU A 45 -2.29 15.49 7.62
N GLN A 46 -2.73 16.29 6.64
CA GLN A 46 -4.05 16.16 6.02
C GLN A 46 -4.00 15.80 4.53
N GLU A 47 -2.82 15.87 3.91
CA GLU A 47 -2.64 15.65 2.49
C GLU A 47 -1.47 14.70 2.24
N ILE A 48 -1.68 13.73 1.33
CA ILE A 48 -0.65 12.79 0.89
C ILE A 48 -0.65 12.77 -0.63
N VAL A 49 0.51 13.02 -1.22
CA VAL A 49 0.70 12.93 -2.67
C VAL A 49 1.06 11.49 -3.05
N VAL A 50 0.27 10.89 -3.94
CA VAL A 50 0.52 9.53 -4.44
C VAL A 50 1.07 9.58 -5.86
N GLY A 51 2.30 9.09 -6.02
CA GLY A 51 2.94 8.87 -7.32
C GLY A 51 2.97 7.39 -7.70
N ARG A 52 3.05 7.10 -9.00
CA ARG A 52 3.23 5.74 -9.52
C ARG A 52 4.15 5.72 -10.72
N ASP A 53 4.77 4.57 -10.98
CA ASP A 53 5.52 4.33 -12.22
C ASP A 53 4.59 3.87 -13.38
N GLY A 54 5.22 3.46 -14.49
CA GLY A 54 4.55 3.03 -15.72
C GLY A 54 4.24 1.53 -15.85
N ARG A 55 4.20 0.74 -14.77
CA ARG A 55 3.82 -0.69 -14.88
C ARG A 55 2.32 -0.85 -15.10
N ASP A 56 1.93 -1.96 -15.73
CA ASP A 56 0.51 -2.31 -15.95
C ASP A 56 -0.28 -2.43 -14.63
N SER A 57 0.38 -2.87 -13.56
CA SER A 57 -0.22 -2.96 -12.23
C SER A 57 -0.43 -1.59 -11.57
N SER A 58 0.31 -0.57 -11.99
CA SER A 58 0.43 0.69 -11.25
C SER A 58 -0.89 1.45 -11.08
N PRO A 59 -1.81 1.53 -12.07
CA PRO A 59 -3.11 2.14 -11.88
C PRO A 59 -3.96 1.45 -10.78
N ALA A 60 -3.97 0.12 -10.75
CA ALA A 60 -4.72 -0.63 -9.75
C ALA A 60 -4.14 -0.43 -8.34
N PHE A 61 -2.81 -0.43 -8.23
CA PHE A 61 -2.11 -0.26 -6.96
C PHE A 61 -2.22 1.16 -6.41
N SER A 62 -2.09 2.20 -7.24
CA SER A 62 -2.28 3.58 -6.78
C SER A 62 -3.71 3.83 -6.31
N ASN A 63 -4.71 3.31 -7.03
CA ASN A 63 -6.11 3.45 -6.61
C ASN A 63 -6.39 2.73 -5.29
N ALA A 64 -5.85 1.52 -5.12
CA ALA A 64 -5.98 0.78 -3.87
C ALA A 64 -5.31 1.52 -2.70
N LEU A 65 -4.11 2.05 -2.91
CA LEU A 65 -3.38 2.84 -1.91
C LEU A 65 -4.14 4.13 -1.53
N ILE A 66 -4.73 4.84 -2.49
CA ILE A 66 -5.54 6.05 -2.24
C ILE A 66 -6.85 5.74 -1.53
N THR A 67 -7.45 4.57 -1.81
CA THR A 67 -8.72 4.16 -1.20
C THR A 67 -8.56 3.74 0.25
N GLY A 68 -7.37 3.25 0.62
CA GLY A 68 -7.04 2.90 1.99
C GLY A 68 -6.68 4.14 2.78
#